data_AF-A0A967EKF9-F1
#
_entry.id   AF-A0A967EKF9-F1
#
_cell.length_a   1.000
_cell.length_b   1.000
_cell.length_c   1.000
_cell.angle_alpha   90.00
_cell.angle_beta   90.00
_cell.angle_gamma   90.00
#
_symmetry.space_group_name_H-M   'P 1'
#
loop_
_entity.id
_entity.type
_entity.pdbx_description
1 polymer ?
#
loop_
_entity_poly.entity_id
_entity_poly.type
_entity_poly.pdbx_seq_one_letter_code
_entity_poly.pdbx_strand_id
1 'polypeptide(L)' 'ESCGQCTPCRVGCEKAVKLMQADHWDQPLLEELCQAMGDASICGLGQAAPNPIRLTIKHFPDEV' A
#
# COMPACT_ATOMS: atom_id res chain seq x y z
N GLU A 1 5.39 0.98 13.09
CA GLU A 1 5.62 2.41 12.78
C GLU A 1 4.36 3.28 12.67
N SER A 2 3.17 2.75 12.36
CA SER A 2 1.95 3.57 12.35
C SER A 2 1.62 4.12 13.75
N CYS A 3 1.23 5.40 13.84
CA CYS A 3 0.71 6.00 15.08
C CYS A 3 -0.77 5.64 15.35
N GLY A 4 -1.45 5.02 14.40
CA GLY A 4 -2.82 4.50 14.55
C GLY A 4 -3.97 5.49 14.29
N GLN A 5 -3.69 6.77 14.07
CA GLN A 5 -4.71 7.83 14.01
C GLN A 5 -5.58 7.79 12.75
N CYS A 6 -5.03 7.43 11.59
CA CYS A 6 -5.80 7.30 10.34
C CYS A 6 -5.95 5.83 9.93
N THR A 7 -7.19 5.41 9.64
CA THR A 7 -7.52 4.09 9.12
C THR A 7 -6.72 3.68 7.88
N PRO A 8 -6.56 4.53 6.83
CA PRO A 8 -5.77 4.17 5.66
C PRO A 8 -4.34 3.73 6.02
N CYS A 9 -3.64 4.44 6.89
CA CYS A 9 -2.30 4.02 7.31
C CYS A 9 -2.34 2.80 8.26
N ARG A 10 -3.21 2.80 9.28
CA ARG A 10 -3.24 1.74 10.31
C ARG A 10 -3.65 0.38 9.73
N VAL A 11 -4.75 0.35 8.98
CA VAL A 11 -5.33 -0.88 8.44
C VAL A 11 -4.83 -1.15 7.02
N GLY A 12 -4.57 -0.12 6.23
CA GLY A 12 -4.11 -0.29 4.86
C GLY A 12 -2.74 -0.97 4.76
N CYS A 13 -1.79 -0.62 5.64
CA CYS A 13 -0.50 -1.34 5.69
C CYS A 13 -0.67 -2.84 6.00
N GLU A 14 -1.51 -3.20 6.98
CA GLU A 14 -1.78 -4.61 7.30
C GLU A 14 -2.47 -5.34 6.15
N LYS A 15 -3.38 -4.66 5.45
CA LYS A 15 -4.07 -5.21 4.28
C LYS A 15 -3.10 -5.43 3.12
N ALA A 16 -2.21 -4.47 2.86
CA ALA A 16 -1.19 -4.57 1.82
C ALA A 16 -0.27 -5.78 2.06
N VAL A 17 0.21 -5.97 3.31
CA VAL A 17 1.03 -7.14 3.67
C VAL A 17 0.30 -8.44 3.35
N LYS A 18 -0.99 -8.56 3.68
CA LYS A 18 -1.77 -9.77 3.39
C LYS A 18 -1.96 -10.02 1.89
N LEU A 19 -2.12 -8.95 1.10
CA LEU A 19 -2.24 -9.07 -0.37
C LEU A 19 -0.92 -9.51 -1.01
N MET A 20 0.21 -8.98 -0.53
CA MET A 20 1.55 -9.32 -1.03
C MET A 20 2.05 -10.71 -0.60
N GLN A 21 1.31 -11.44 0.25
CA GLN A 21 1.61 -12.82 0.64
C GLN A 21 1.13 -13.87 -0.37
N ALA A 22 0.33 -13.47 -1.35
CA ALA A 22 -0.06 -14.35 -2.45
C ALA A 22 1.12 -14.61 -3.39
N ASP A 23 1.12 -15.76 -4.07
CA ASP A 23 2.13 -16.09 -5.09
C ASP A 23 2.14 -15.10 -6.26
N HIS A 24 0.96 -14.51 -6.55
CA HIS A 24 0.78 -13.43 -7.51
C HIS A 24 -0.03 -12.31 -6.85
N TRP A 25 0.48 -11.09 -6.94
CA TRP A 25 -0.12 -9.91 -6.37
C TRP A 25 -1.35 -9.51 -7.19
N ASP A 26 -2.43 -9.17 -6.48
CA ASP A 26 -3.56 -8.47 -7.08
C ASP A 26 -3.18 -7.00 -7.30
N GLN A 27 -2.48 -6.73 -8.41
CA GLN A 27 -1.93 -5.41 -8.72
C GLN A 27 -3.04 -4.33 -8.75
N PRO A 28 -4.21 -4.53 -9.41
CA PRO A 28 -5.30 -3.54 -9.39
C PRO A 28 -5.78 -3.22 -7.97
N LEU A 29 -5.99 -4.23 -7.12
CA LEU A 29 -6.45 -4.01 -5.75
C LEU A 29 -5.39 -3.33 -4.88
N LEU A 30 -4.11 -3.70 -5.05
CA LEU A 30 -3.00 -3.03 -4.38
C LEU A 30 -2.88 -1.58 -4.80
N GLU A 31 -3.09 -1.26 -6.08
CA GLU A 31 -3.03 0.10 -6.58
C GLU A 31 -4.17 0.97 -6.03
N GLU A 32 -5.40 0.44 -5.97
CA GLU A 32 -6.54 1.11 -5.33
C GLU A 32 -6.27 1.37 -3.83
N LEU A 33 -5.75 0.35 -3.13
CA LEU A 33 -5.37 0.48 -1.72
C LEU A 33 -4.28 1.54 -1.53
N CYS A 34 -3.27 1.54 -2.40
CA CYS A 34 -2.18 2.50 -2.36
C CYS A 34 -2.67 3.93 -2.62
N GLN A 35 -3.61 4.12 -3.55
CA GLN A 35 -4.23 5.41 -3.82
C GLN A 35 -5.00 5.92 -2.60
N ALA A 36 -5.84 5.07 -2.00
CA ALA A 36 -6.58 5.41 -0.78
C ALA A 36 -5.64 5.76 0.39
N MET A 37 -4.52 5.05 0.53
CA MET A 37 -3.51 5.36 1.53
C MET A 37 -2.83 6.71 1.28
N GLY A 38 -2.50 7.02 0.02
CA GLY A 38 -1.93 8.29 -0.40
C GLY A 38 -2.84 9.48 -0.15
N ASP A 39 -4.12 9.35 -0.51
CA ASP A 39 -5.06 10.47 -0.48
C ASP A 39 -5.65 10.75 0.91
N ALA A 40 -5.91 9.70 1.70
CA ALA A 40 -6.68 9.81 2.94
C ALA A 40 -5.81 9.74 4.21
N SER A 41 -4.50 9.58 4.10
CA SER A 41 -3.61 9.62 5.26
C SER A 41 -3.33 11.04 5.73
N ILE A 42 -3.37 11.24 7.05
CA ILE A 42 -3.24 12.57 7.68
C ILE A 42 -1.80 13.10 7.64
N CYS A 43 -0.80 12.22 7.67
CA CYS A 43 0.61 12.62 7.75
C CYS A 43 1.45 12.00 6.63
N GLY A 44 2.63 12.58 6.40
CA GLY A 44 3.54 12.17 5.33
C GLY A 44 3.98 10.69 5.40
N LEU A 45 4.03 10.09 6.58
CA LEU A 45 4.31 8.65 6.72
C LEU A 45 3.22 7.81 6.04
N GLY A 46 1.94 8.07 6.34
CA GLY A 46 0.85 7.29 5.76
C GLY A 46 0.71 7.54 4.26
N GLN A 47 0.97 8.77 3.80
CA GLN A 47 0.94 9.14 2.39
C GLN A 47 2.07 8.49 1.58
N ALA A 48 3.26 8.35 2.19
CA ALA A 48 4.44 7.77 1.54
C ALA A 48 4.58 6.25 1.72
N ALA A 49 3.90 5.66 2.71
CA ALA A 49 3.89 4.22 2.97
C ALA A 49 3.59 3.35 1.73
N PRO A 50 2.66 3.70 0.82
CA PRO A 50 2.40 2.89 -0.38
C PRO A 50 3.42 3.07 -1.51
N ASN A 51 4.36 4.03 -1.41
CA ASN A 51 5.29 4.32 -2.51
C ASN A 51 6.15 3.13 -2.94
N PRO A 52 6.75 2.34 -2.02
CA PRO A 52 7.52 1.17 -2.41
C PRO A 52 6.70 0.16 -3.23
N ILE A 53 5.44 -0.09 -2.83
CA ILE A 53 4.54 -1.02 -3.51
C ILE A 53 4.28 -0.54 -4.95
N ARG A 54 3.89 0.73 -5.10
CA ARG A 54 3.63 1.33 -6.42
C ARG A 54 4.86 1.32 -7.32
N LEU A 55 6.04 1.59 -6.76
CA LEU A 55 7.29 1.56 -7.51
C LEU A 55 7.65 0.14 -7.93
N THR A 56 7.43 -0.86 -7.08
CA THR A 56 7.63 -2.27 -7.44
C THR A 56 6.71 -2.67 -8.59
N ILE A 57 5.40 -2.40 -8.50
CA ILE A 57 4.45 -2.70 -9.60
C ILE A 57 4.87 -1.98 -10.89
N LYS A 58 5.26 -0.70 -10.80
CA LYS A 58 5.64 0.10 -11.97
C LYS A 58 6.92 -0.39 -12.65
N HIS A 59 7.92 -0.79 -11.88
CA HIS A 59 9.26 -1.08 -12.41
C HIS A 59 9.55 -2.57 -12.57
N PHE A 60 8.83 -3.43 -11.85
CA PHE A 60 9.01 -4.89 -11.84
C PHE A 60 7.66 -5.62 -11.93
N PRO A 61 6.78 -5.30 -12.91
CA PRO A 61 5.43 -5.86 -12.99
C PRO A 61 5.41 -7.39 -13.19
N ASP A 62 6.49 -7.97 -13.71
CA ASP A 62 6.62 -9.42 -13.94
C ASP A 62 7.13 -10.18 -12.70
N GLU A 63 7.59 -9.47 -11.66
CA GLU A 63 8.09 -10.07 -10.41
C GLU A 63 7.03 -10.14 -9.31
N VAL A 64 5.85 -9.52 -9.51
CA VAL A 64 4.78 -9.39 -8.51
C VAL A 64 3.43 -9.90 -8.97
#